data_AF-A0A6H1RG91-F1
#
_entry.id   AF-A0A6H1RG91-F1
#
_cell.length_a   1.000
_cell.length_b   1.000
_cell.length_c   1.000
_cell.angle_alpha   90.00
_cell.angle_beta   90.00
_cell.angle_gamma   90.00
#
_symmetry.space_group_name_H-M   'P 1'
#
loop_
_entity.id
_entity.type
_entity.pdbx_description
1 polymer ?
#
loop_
_entity_poly.entity_id
_entity_poly.type
_entity_poly.pdbx_seq_one_letter_code
_entity_poly.pdbx_strand_id
1 'polypeptide(L)'
;MTGEAIGDRAQQLRTVADAVPVQTAGNLCDQVEAVRDQLAEITGPESDIIGQTQQVVSATTDVIRALVALRTKIAEVAEHHQGGGAGPPSSGGNPTPAAPAQPEQQAPETVADEEGGVRSFPSFTAAKRTLGKRPGHELHHIVEQSQTKDHRSGFSTERINTTNNLIFLPVEVHRRITRFYASKPLGGDSTRRDSLNGTSWDHQYRRGMRAVRRALRGEDQDDRTKPDQ
;
A
#
# COMPACT_ATOMS: atom_id res chain seq x y z
N MET A 1 -14.79 7.15 41.11
CA MET A 1 -15.05 7.50 39.70
C MET A 1 -15.79 6.32 39.10
N THR A 2 -17.06 6.50 38.73
CA THR A 2 -17.98 5.42 38.36
C THR A 2 -17.70 4.91 36.95
N GLY A 3 -17.88 3.61 36.71
CA GLY A 3 -17.56 2.93 35.44
C GLY A 3 -18.28 3.51 34.21
N GLU A 4 -19.37 4.24 34.42
CA GLU A 4 -20.12 4.97 33.39
C GLU A 4 -19.27 6.08 32.72
N ALA A 5 -18.46 6.81 33.50
CA ALA A 5 -17.58 7.85 32.98
C ALA A 5 -16.38 7.29 32.18
N ILE A 6 -16.03 6.02 32.40
CA ILE A 6 -14.98 5.32 31.65
C ILE A 6 -15.56 4.80 30.32
N GLY A 7 -16.81 4.31 30.34
CA GLY A 7 -17.54 3.88 29.15
C GLY A 7 -17.77 5.02 28.16
N ASP A 8 -18.25 6.17 28.62
CA ASP A 8 -18.50 7.34 27.76
C ASP A 8 -17.20 7.86 27.12
N ARG A 9 -16.10 7.86 27.88
CA ARG A 9 -14.80 8.30 27.38
C ARG A 9 -14.18 7.31 26.38
N ALA A 10 -14.40 6.01 26.57
CA ALA A 10 -14.03 4.99 25.60
C ALA A 10 -14.85 5.08 24.31
N GLN A 11 -16.15 5.36 24.41
CA GLN A 11 -17.04 5.59 23.26
C GLN A 11 -16.62 6.84 22.46
N GLN A 12 -16.25 7.92 23.17
CA GLN A 12 -15.79 9.16 22.55
C GLN A 12 -14.43 8.96 21.85
N LEU A 13 -13.50 8.22 22.47
CA LEU A 13 -12.22 7.85 21.85
C LEU A 13 -12.40 6.93 20.63
N ARG A 14 -13.35 5.99 20.68
CA ARG A 14 -13.71 5.13 19.54
C ARG A 14 -14.28 5.95 18.38
N THR A 15 -15.15 6.90 18.66
CA THR A 15 -15.73 7.81 17.65
C THR A 15 -14.65 8.66 16.97
N VAL A 16 -13.68 9.18 17.75
CA VAL A 16 -12.54 9.93 17.20
C VAL A 16 -11.58 9.01 16.41
N ALA A 17 -11.38 7.77 16.86
CA ALA A 17 -10.56 6.79 16.16
C ALA A 17 -11.20 6.29 14.85
N ASP A 18 -12.53 6.21 14.79
CA ASP A 18 -13.29 5.86 13.58
C ASP A 18 -13.40 7.05 12.60
N ALA A 19 -13.17 8.29 13.07
CA ALA A 19 -13.17 9.50 12.24
C ALA A 19 -11.91 9.67 11.37
N VAL A 20 -10.87 8.86 11.56
CA VAL A 20 -9.72 8.79 10.64
C VAL A 20 -9.77 7.45 9.90
N PRO A 21 -10.35 7.40 8.69
CA PRO A 21 -10.35 6.18 7.89
C PRO A 21 -8.92 5.70 7.71
N VAL A 22 -8.67 4.40 7.87
CA VAL A 22 -7.37 3.77 7.60
C VAL A 22 -6.90 4.08 6.16
N GLN A 23 -7.85 4.25 5.25
CA GLN A 23 -7.63 4.73 3.89
C GLN A 23 -7.05 6.15 3.84
N THR A 24 -7.51 7.07 4.70
CA THR A 24 -6.98 8.44 4.80
C THR A 24 -5.54 8.43 5.31
N ALA A 25 -5.21 7.58 6.29
CA ALA A 25 -3.83 7.42 6.75
C ALA A 25 -2.92 6.83 5.67
N GLY A 26 -3.40 5.84 4.92
CA GLY A 26 -2.69 5.28 3.76
C GLY A 26 -2.47 6.31 2.65
N ASN A 27 -3.50 7.09 2.32
CA ASN A 27 -3.44 8.15 1.33
C ASN A 27 -2.47 9.26 1.74
N LEU A 28 -2.42 9.62 3.03
CA LEU A 28 -1.49 10.62 3.54
C LEU A 28 -0.03 10.12 3.46
N CYS A 29 0.24 8.87 3.85
CA CYS A 29 1.55 8.26 3.66
C CYS A 29 1.97 8.24 2.17
N ASP A 30 1.06 7.88 1.27
CA ASP A 30 1.32 7.88 -0.16
C ASP A 30 1.60 9.29 -0.71
N GLN A 31 0.91 10.32 -0.22
CA GLN A 31 1.17 11.72 -0.59
C GLN A 31 2.50 12.23 -0.04
N VAL A 32 2.84 11.95 1.21
CA VAL A 32 4.12 12.39 1.82
C VAL A 32 5.30 11.72 1.13
N GLU A 33 5.20 10.42 0.79
CA GLU A 33 6.25 9.75 0.01
C GLU A 33 6.32 10.26 -1.44
N ALA A 34 5.19 10.63 -2.06
CA ALA A 34 5.20 11.25 -3.39
C ALA A 34 5.89 12.62 -3.37
N VAL A 35 5.62 13.45 -2.36
CA VAL A 35 6.30 14.75 -2.17
C VAL A 35 7.79 14.55 -1.93
N ARG A 36 8.18 13.55 -1.13
CA ARG A 36 9.60 13.19 -0.94
C ARG A 36 10.28 12.82 -2.25
N ASP A 37 9.64 11.99 -3.08
CA ASP A 37 10.21 11.57 -4.35
C ASP A 37 10.34 12.74 -5.33
N GLN A 38 9.35 13.65 -5.36
CA GLN A 38 9.42 14.89 -6.13
C GLN A 38 10.55 15.80 -5.62
N LEU A 39 10.72 15.91 -4.30
CA LEU A 39 11.83 16.66 -3.70
C LEU A 39 13.18 16.05 -4.10
N ALA A 40 13.30 14.72 -4.06
CA ALA A 40 14.52 14.01 -4.43
C ALA A 40 14.91 14.21 -5.89
N GLU A 41 13.92 14.32 -6.78
CA GLU A 41 14.13 14.65 -8.20
C GLU A 41 14.57 16.12 -8.41
N ILE A 42 14.18 17.05 -7.53
CA ILE A 42 14.54 18.48 -7.63
C ILE A 42 15.89 18.78 -6.98
N THR A 43 16.16 18.22 -5.79
CA THR A 43 17.30 18.63 -4.95
C THR A 43 18.49 17.68 -5.01
N GLY A 44 18.35 16.54 -5.67
CA GLY A 44 19.35 15.46 -5.67
C GLY A 44 19.35 14.65 -4.36
N PRO A 45 19.75 13.37 -4.40
CA PRO A 45 19.50 12.39 -3.33
C PRO A 45 20.25 12.66 -2.01
N GLU A 46 21.27 13.51 -2.01
CA GLU A 46 22.09 13.83 -0.82
C GLU A 46 21.71 15.15 -0.15
N SER A 47 20.60 15.78 -0.55
CA SER A 47 20.15 17.01 0.11
C SER A 47 19.71 16.73 1.55
N ASP A 48 20.18 17.55 2.50
CA ASP A 48 19.74 17.55 3.91
C ASP A 48 18.20 17.64 4.04
N ILE A 49 17.54 18.27 3.06
CA ILE A 49 16.09 18.39 3.00
C ILE A 49 15.42 17.01 2.83
N ILE A 50 16.04 16.07 2.11
CA ILE A 50 15.55 14.70 1.98
C ILE A 50 15.71 13.95 3.30
N GLY A 51 16.83 14.13 4.00
CA GLY A 51 17.05 13.56 5.32
C GLY A 51 15.99 14.03 6.34
N GLN A 52 15.69 15.32 6.34
CA GLN A 52 14.62 15.90 7.18
C GLN A 52 13.23 15.40 6.77
N THR A 53 12.96 15.32 5.45
CA THR A 53 11.70 14.77 4.94
C THR A 53 11.53 13.30 5.37
N GLN A 54 12.61 12.52 5.37
CA GLN A 54 12.60 11.12 5.79
C GLN A 54 12.36 10.97 7.29
N GLN A 55 12.88 11.87 8.12
CA GLN A 55 12.54 11.94 9.55
C GLN A 55 11.06 12.23 9.77
N VAL A 56 10.48 13.19 9.02
CA VAL A 56 9.05 13.52 9.10
C VAL A 56 8.17 12.33 8.66
N VAL A 57 8.53 11.64 7.57
CA VAL A 57 7.83 10.43 7.10
C VAL A 57 7.87 9.33 8.17
N SER A 58 9.04 9.09 8.76
CA SER A 58 9.21 8.06 9.80
C SER A 58 8.37 8.39 11.03
N ALA A 59 8.44 9.63 11.52
CA ALA A 59 7.65 10.10 12.65
C ALA A 59 6.14 9.98 12.39
N THR A 60 5.69 10.35 11.18
CA THR A 60 4.28 10.21 10.78
C THR A 60 3.84 8.75 10.75
N THR A 61 4.68 7.86 10.22
CA THR A 61 4.43 6.41 10.19
C THR A 61 4.32 5.82 11.59
N ASP A 62 5.20 6.24 12.50
CA ASP A 62 5.18 5.78 13.89
C ASP A 62 3.94 6.27 14.64
N VAL A 63 3.49 7.51 14.39
CA VAL A 63 2.21 8.03 14.90
C VAL A 63 1.03 7.21 14.38
N ILE A 64 0.98 6.90 13.09
CA ILE A 64 -0.08 6.07 12.51
C ILE A 64 -0.09 4.67 13.13
N ARG A 65 1.09 4.04 13.28
CA ARG A 65 1.20 2.72 13.91
C ARG A 65 0.74 2.76 15.38
N ALA A 66 1.10 3.82 16.11
CA ALA A 66 0.67 4.02 17.49
C ALA A 66 -0.86 4.20 17.60
N LEU A 67 -1.48 4.94 16.66
CA LEU A 67 -2.93 5.12 16.60
C LEU A 67 -3.66 3.81 16.31
N VAL A 68 -3.15 2.99 15.37
CA VAL A 68 -3.71 1.66 15.08
C VAL A 68 -3.58 0.74 16.30
N ALA A 69 -2.42 0.70 16.95
CA ALA A 69 -2.21 -0.11 18.16
C ALA A 69 -3.12 0.33 19.32
N LEU A 70 -3.32 1.64 19.48
CA LEU A 70 -4.25 2.20 20.47
C LEU A 70 -5.69 1.79 20.17
N ARG A 71 -6.10 1.81 18.89
CA ARG A 71 -7.42 1.36 18.45
C ARG A 71 -7.66 -0.12 18.78
N THR A 72 -6.68 -0.99 18.53
CA THR A 72 -6.77 -2.42 18.89
C THR A 72 -6.93 -2.61 20.39
N LYS A 73 -6.13 -1.90 21.21
CA LYS A 73 -6.25 -1.97 22.67
C LYS A 73 -7.59 -1.46 23.19
N ILE A 74 -8.15 -0.40 22.60
CA ILE A 74 -9.49 0.10 22.95
C ILE A 74 -10.57 -0.94 22.64
N ALA A 75 -10.45 -1.67 21.52
CA ALA A 75 -11.39 -2.74 21.16
C ALA A 75 -11.32 -3.92 22.14
N GLU A 76 -10.12 -4.36 22.52
CA GLU A 76 -9.91 -5.44 23.51
C GLU A 76 -10.52 -5.10 24.88
N VAL A 77 -10.35 -3.86 25.34
CA VAL A 77 -10.93 -3.39 26.61
C VAL A 77 -12.47 -3.31 26.54
N ALA A 78 -13.02 -2.94 25.38
CA ALA A 78 -14.47 -2.90 25.17
C ALA A 78 -15.11 -4.31 25.16
N GLU A 79 -14.43 -5.32 24.62
CA GLU A 79 -14.91 -6.71 24.63
C GLU A 79 -14.88 -7.35 26.03
N HIS A 80 -13.92 -6.99 26.89
CA HIS A 80 -13.90 -7.45 28.29
C HIS A 80 -15.03 -6.91 29.17
N HIS A 81 -15.80 -5.92 28.72
CA HIS A 81 -16.92 -5.34 29.47
C HIS A 81 -18.31 -5.76 28.95
N GLN A 82 -18.41 -6.51 27.84
CA GLN A 82 -19.68 -7.01 27.30
C GLN A 82 -19.94 -8.49 27.67
N GLY A 83 -19.91 -8.77 28.97
CA GLY A 83 -20.36 -10.04 29.56
C GLY A 83 -21.61 -9.85 30.40
N GLY A 84 -22.75 -9.51 29.81
CA GLY A 84 -24.05 -9.53 30.50
C GLY A 84 -25.07 -8.53 29.96
N GLY A 85 -26.14 -9.04 29.34
CA GLY A 85 -27.36 -8.26 29.09
C GLY A 85 -28.06 -8.62 27.78
N ALA A 86 -29.09 -9.45 27.87
CA ALA A 86 -29.99 -9.80 26.78
C ALA A 86 -31.08 -8.72 26.55
N GLY A 87 -31.53 -8.58 25.30
CA GLY A 87 -32.82 -7.97 24.95
C GLY A 87 -32.83 -7.19 23.60
N PRO A 88 -33.71 -7.52 22.63
CA PRO A 88 -33.96 -6.71 21.44
C PRO A 88 -35.10 -5.70 21.71
N PRO A 89 -35.22 -4.57 20.95
CA PRO A 89 -36.13 -4.58 19.79
C PRO A 89 -35.79 -3.63 18.61
N SER A 90 -36.24 -4.08 17.43
CA SER A 90 -36.98 -3.43 16.34
C SER A 90 -36.90 -1.92 15.99
N SER A 91 -36.73 -1.72 14.67
CA SER A 91 -37.53 -0.87 13.75
C SER A 91 -37.21 0.62 13.55
N GLY A 92 -36.92 0.95 12.28
CA GLY A 92 -37.61 2.05 11.59
C GLY A 92 -36.79 3.30 11.28
N GLY A 93 -36.10 3.33 10.14
CA GLY A 93 -35.55 4.55 9.54
C GLY A 93 -35.22 4.36 8.07
N ASN A 94 -36.10 4.82 7.18
CA ASN A 94 -35.91 4.81 5.73
C ASN A 94 -34.69 5.67 5.33
N PRO A 95 -33.88 5.26 4.33
CA PRO A 95 -32.76 6.06 3.85
C PRO A 95 -33.20 7.18 2.90
N THR A 96 -32.73 8.39 3.17
CA THR A 96 -32.69 9.49 2.18
C THR A 96 -31.80 9.08 1.00
N PRO A 97 -32.19 9.33 -0.26
CA PRO A 97 -31.37 8.97 -1.41
C PRO A 97 -30.15 9.91 -1.49
N ALA A 98 -29.00 9.41 -1.07
CA ALA A 98 -27.73 10.03 -1.39
C ALA A 98 -27.46 9.86 -2.90
N ALA A 99 -27.03 10.96 -3.52
CA ALA A 99 -26.62 11.08 -4.91
C ALA A 99 -25.68 9.94 -5.37
N PRO A 100 -25.67 9.58 -6.67
CA PRO A 100 -24.94 8.42 -7.16
C PRO A 100 -23.44 8.53 -6.85
N ALA A 101 -22.97 7.62 -6.01
CA ALA A 101 -21.56 7.40 -5.77
C ALA A 101 -20.88 7.06 -7.09
N GLN A 102 -19.83 7.82 -7.42
CA GLN A 102 -18.89 7.46 -8.47
C GLN A 102 -18.28 6.09 -8.12
N PRO A 103 -17.99 5.21 -9.10
CA PRO A 103 -17.52 3.87 -8.79
C PRO A 103 -16.22 3.95 -7.99
N GLU A 104 -16.28 3.49 -6.75
CA GLU A 104 -15.11 3.28 -5.90
C GLU A 104 -14.14 2.36 -6.65
N GLN A 105 -12.99 2.90 -7.04
CA GLN A 105 -11.95 2.15 -7.73
C GLN A 105 -11.41 1.10 -6.75
N GLN A 106 -11.81 -0.16 -6.94
CA GLN A 106 -11.33 -1.30 -6.16
C GLN A 106 -9.79 -1.31 -6.15
N ALA A 107 -9.21 -1.47 -4.96
CA ALA A 107 -7.75 -1.55 -4.83
C ALA A 107 -7.22 -2.73 -5.65
N PRO A 108 -6.03 -2.63 -6.25
CA PRO A 108 -5.42 -3.76 -6.95
C PRO A 108 -5.26 -4.95 -6.00
N GLU A 109 -5.96 -6.03 -6.31
CA GLU A 109 -5.95 -7.28 -5.53
C GLU A 109 -4.76 -8.14 -5.93
N THR A 110 -4.07 -8.69 -4.93
CA THR A 110 -3.02 -9.69 -5.15
C THR A 110 -3.65 -11.05 -5.42
N VAL A 111 -2.87 -11.99 -5.94
CA VAL A 111 -3.32 -13.38 -6.08
C VAL A 111 -3.68 -14.00 -4.72
N ALA A 112 -3.05 -13.54 -3.62
CA ALA A 112 -3.44 -14.00 -2.29
C ALA A 112 -4.83 -13.51 -1.88
N ASP A 113 -5.21 -12.30 -2.29
CA ASP A 113 -6.55 -11.76 -2.03
C ASP A 113 -7.59 -12.51 -2.87
N GLU A 114 -7.29 -12.80 -4.14
CA GLU A 114 -8.15 -13.59 -5.03
C GLU A 114 -8.31 -15.06 -4.56
N GLU A 115 -7.24 -15.71 -4.09
CA GLU A 115 -7.26 -17.11 -3.61
C GLU A 115 -7.64 -17.26 -2.12
N GLY A 116 -7.73 -16.15 -1.37
CA GLY A 116 -8.02 -16.16 0.07
C GLY A 116 -6.86 -16.66 0.95
N GLY A 117 -5.61 -16.61 0.48
CA GLY A 117 -4.46 -17.07 1.25
C GLY A 117 -3.09 -16.90 0.60
N VAL A 118 -2.04 -16.89 1.43
CA VAL A 118 -0.64 -16.79 0.98
C VAL A 118 -0.07 -18.18 0.68
N ARG A 119 0.44 -18.37 -0.54
CA ARG A 119 1.19 -19.55 -0.98
C ARG A 119 2.53 -19.12 -1.55
N SER A 120 3.58 -19.89 -1.27
CA SER A 120 4.92 -19.69 -1.84
C SER A 120 5.21 -20.75 -2.91
N PHE A 121 5.99 -20.37 -3.92
CA PHE A 121 6.44 -21.26 -4.98
C PHE A 121 7.97 -21.30 -5.05
N PRO A 122 8.57 -22.45 -5.40
CA PRO A 122 10.03 -22.56 -5.54
C PRO A 122 10.57 -21.81 -6.77
N SER A 123 9.71 -21.38 -7.70
CA SER A 123 10.10 -20.58 -8.85
C SER A 123 8.90 -19.87 -9.46
N PHE A 124 9.17 -18.82 -10.25
CA PHE A 124 8.12 -18.14 -11.02
C PHE A 124 7.46 -19.05 -12.07
N THR A 125 8.19 -20.01 -12.64
CA THR A 125 7.62 -21.01 -13.56
C THR A 125 6.63 -21.92 -12.84
N ALA A 126 6.93 -22.34 -11.61
CA ALA A 126 5.99 -23.12 -10.80
C ALA A 126 4.74 -22.33 -10.43
N ALA A 127 4.90 -21.03 -10.10
CA ALA A 127 3.78 -20.12 -9.87
C ALA A 127 2.89 -20.04 -11.12
N LYS A 128 3.44 -19.72 -12.30
CA LYS A 128 2.68 -19.64 -13.56
C LYS A 128 1.96 -20.94 -13.94
N ARG A 129 2.58 -22.10 -13.69
CA ARG A 129 1.93 -23.39 -13.96
C ARG A 129 0.73 -23.64 -13.04
N THR A 130 0.83 -23.22 -11.78
CA THR A 130 -0.21 -23.45 -10.78
C THR A 130 -1.35 -22.45 -10.91
N LEU A 131 -1.03 -21.16 -11.09
CA LEU A 131 -2.00 -20.06 -11.19
C LEU A 131 -2.64 -19.98 -12.59
N GLY A 132 -2.05 -20.65 -13.58
CA GLY A 132 -2.56 -20.67 -14.95
C GLY A 132 -2.29 -19.38 -15.72
N LYS A 133 -2.98 -19.25 -16.86
CA LYS A 133 -2.92 -18.08 -17.74
C LYS A 133 -4.26 -17.36 -17.70
N ARG A 134 -4.22 -16.04 -17.73
CA ARG A 134 -5.41 -15.19 -17.83
C ARG A 134 -5.36 -14.42 -19.16
N PRO A 135 -6.32 -14.61 -20.09
CA PRO A 135 -6.31 -13.89 -21.35
C PRO A 135 -6.21 -12.37 -21.15
N GLY A 136 -5.33 -11.72 -21.93
CA GLY A 136 -5.08 -10.29 -21.84
C GLY A 136 -4.32 -9.82 -20.59
N HIS A 137 -3.91 -10.73 -19.70
CA HIS A 137 -3.22 -10.40 -18.45
C HIS A 137 -1.90 -11.15 -18.33
N GLU A 138 -0.95 -10.52 -17.62
CA GLU A 138 0.32 -11.09 -17.24
C GLU A 138 0.49 -11.04 -15.72
N LEU A 139 1.17 -12.06 -15.19
CA LEU A 139 1.47 -12.15 -13.78
C LEU A 139 2.69 -11.27 -13.48
N HIS A 140 2.51 -10.28 -12.61
CA HIS A 140 3.51 -9.30 -12.25
C HIS A 140 3.97 -9.49 -10.80
N HIS A 141 5.27 -9.33 -10.56
CA HIS A 141 5.82 -9.27 -9.20
C HIS A 141 5.77 -7.83 -8.68
N ILE A 142 5.16 -7.61 -7.51
CA ILE A 142 5.09 -6.29 -6.85
C ILE A 142 6.49 -5.86 -6.41
N VAL A 143 7.20 -6.74 -5.70
CA VAL A 143 8.65 -6.66 -5.50
C VAL A 143 9.32 -7.46 -6.59
N GLU A 144 10.11 -6.78 -7.43
CA GLU A 144 10.66 -7.37 -8.65
C GLU A 144 11.54 -8.61 -8.40
N GLN A 145 11.38 -9.63 -9.25
CA GLN A 145 12.18 -10.85 -9.20
C GLN A 145 13.70 -10.61 -9.24
N SER A 146 14.14 -9.54 -9.91
CA SER A 146 15.56 -9.20 -10.02
C SER A 146 16.23 -8.90 -8.67
N GLN A 147 15.44 -8.65 -7.62
CA GLN A 147 15.89 -8.35 -6.26
C GLN A 147 16.32 -9.60 -5.48
N THR A 148 16.19 -10.80 -6.06
CA THR A 148 16.77 -12.03 -5.48
C THR A 148 18.28 -12.09 -5.57
N LYS A 149 18.92 -11.26 -6.41
CA LYS A 149 20.36 -11.27 -6.61
C LYS A 149 21.08 -10.72 -5.37
N ASP A 150 22.17 -11.37 -4.96
CA ASP A 150 22.96 -11.00 -3.77
C ASP A 150 23.51 -9.58 -3.84
N HIS A 151 23.93 -9.11 -5.03
CA HIS A 151 24.41 -7.74 -5.25
C HIS A 151 23.29 -6.69 -5.30
N ARG A 152 22.04 -7.07 -5.04
CA ARG A 152 20.88 -6.18 -4.96
C ARG A 152 20.31 -6.20 -3.54
N SER A 153 19.15 -6.82 -3.33
CA SER A 153 18.55 -6.97 -2.01
C SER A 153 18.62 -8.40 -1.45
N GLY A 154 19.02 -9.39 -2.26
CA GLY A 154 19.20 -10.77 -1.81
C GLY A 154 17.94 -11.42 -1.23
N PHE A 155 16.73 -11.01 -1.66
CA PHE A 155 15.51 -11.64 -1.16
C PHE A 155 15.41 -13.11 -1.58
N SER A 156 14.87 -13.97 -0.71
CA SER A 156 14.71 -15.37 -1.05
C SER A 156 13.76 -15.56 -2.23
N THR A 157 14.03 -16.59 -3.03
CA THR A 157 13.19 -16.99 -4.17
C THR A 157 11.77 -17.29 -3.72
N GLU A 158 11.63 -17.94 -2.57
CA GLU A 158 10.35 -18.31 -1.95
C GLU A 158 9.55 -17.07 -1.55
N ARG A 159 10.21 -16.01 -1.06
CA ARG A 159 9.56 -14.75 -0.67
C ARG A 159 9.11 -13.95 -1.90
N ILE A 160 9.91 -13.94 -2.95
CA ILE A 160 9.58 -13.25 -4.21
C ILE A 160 8.42 -13.95 -4.92
N ASN A 161 8.39 -15.28 -4.92
CA ASN A 161 7.36 -16.06 -5.62
C ASN A 161 6.20 -16.44 -4.68
N THR A 162 5.63 -15.48 -3.95
CA THR A 162 4.43 -15.68 -3.13
C THR A 162 3.19 -15.05 -3.77
N THR A 163 2.01 -15.62 -3.53
CA THR A 163 0.74 -15.09 -4.05
C THR A 163 0.45 -13.66 -3.60
N ASN A 164 0.93 -13.23 -2.43
CA ASN A 164 0.79 -11.83 -1.97
C ASN A 164 1.81 -10.87 -2.59
N ASN A 165 2.82 -11.37 -3.31
CA ASN A 165 3.75 -10.57 -4.11
C ASN A 165 3.41 -10.62 -5.62
N LEU A 166 2.33 -11.32 -5.99
CA LEU A 166 1.94 -11.54 -7.37
C LEU A 166 0.58 -10.91 -7.65
N ILE A 167 0.43 -10.31 -8.82
CA ILE A 167 -0.83 -9.69 -9.28
C ILE A 167 -1.01 -9.91 -10.77
N PHE A 168 -2.24 -10.21 -11.20
CA PHE A 168 -2.58 -10.23 -12.63
C PHE A 168 -2.86 -8.82 -13.13
N LEU A 169 -2.10 -8.38 -14.13
CA LEU A 169 -2.27 -7.04 -14.72
C LEU A 169 -2.55 -7.15 -16.22
N PRO A 170 -3.37 -6.27 -16.80
CA PRO A 170 -3.46 -6.15 -18.25
C PRO A 170 -2.06 -5.99 -18.87
N VAL A 171 -1.83 -6.61 -20.04
CA VAL A 171 -0.50 -6.64 -20.68
C VAL A 171 0.11 -5.24 -20.82
N GLU A 172 -0.68 -4.23 -21.19
CA GLU A 172 -0.14 -2.88 -21.37
C GLU A 172 0.17 -2.16 -20.04
N VAL A 173 -0.57 -2.47 -18.97
CA VAL A 173 -0.26 -1.99 -17.62
C VAL A 173 1.06 -2.61 -17.15
N HIS A 174 1.23 -3.92 -17.35
CA HIS A 174 2.46 -4.63 -17.03
C HIS A 174 3.69 -4.02 -17.76
N ARG A 175 3.55 -3.75 -19.07
CA ARG A 175 4.61 -3.11 -19.86
C ARG A 175 4.92 -1.69 -19.41
N ARG A 176 3.91 -0.90 -19.03
CA ARG A 176 4.10 0.46 -18.51
C ARG A 176 4.93 0.46 -17.23
N ILE A 177 4.62 -0.43 -16.27
CA ILE A 177 5.38 -0.57 -15.03
C ILE A 177 6.82 -1.04 -15.32
N THR A 178 6.98 -2.02 -16.20
CA THR A 178 8.31 -2.51 -16.60
C THR A 178 9.18 -1.39 -17.16
N ARG A 179 8.60 -0.53 -18.01
CA ARG A 179 9.28 0.64 -18.59
C ARG A 179 9.63 1.67 -17.53
N PHE A 180 8.72 1.97 -16.61
CA PHE A 180 8.95 2.88 -15.49
C PHE A 180 10.17 2.46 -14.66
N TYR A 181 10.24 1.19 -14.26
CA TYR A 181 11.38 0.69 -13.49
C TYR A 181 12.70 0.62 -14.28
N ALA A 182 12.62 0.50 -15.60
CA ALA A 182 13.80 0.59 -16.47
C ALA A 182 14.26 2.03 -16.74
N SER A 183 13.41 3.03 -16.50
CA SER A 183 13.77 4.45 -16.67
C SER A 183 14.69 4.94 -15.55
N LYS A 184 15.46 5.98 -15.86
CA LYS A 184 16.19 6.78 -14.86
C LYS A 184 15.34 8.00 -14.50
N PRO A 185 15.25 8.38 -13.21
CA PRO A 185 14.67 9.67 -12.85
C PRO A 185 15.52 10.80 -13.43
N LEU A 186 14.90 11.98 -13.63
CA LEU A 186 15.60 13.16 -14.12
C LEU A 186 16.77 13.50 -13.19
N GLY A 187 17.97 13.70 -13.75
CA GLY A 187 19.19 13.96 -12.96
C GLY A 187 19.75 12.74 -12.22
N GLY A 188 19.18 11.54 -12.39
CA GLY A 188 19.65 10.31 -11.76
C GLY A 188 20.55 9.47 -12.65
N ASP A 189 21.59 8.88 -12.06
CA ASP A 189 22.52 7.99 -12.78
C ASP A 189 22.07 6.52 -12.80
N SER A 190 21.16 6.13 -11.91
CA SER A 190 20.65 4.76 -11.74
C SER A 190 19.20 4.64 -12.20
N THR A 191 18.79 3.42 -12.58
CA THR A 191 17.38 3.17 -12.89
C THR A 191 16.54 3.20 -11.62
N ARG A 192 15.23 3.47 -11.72
CA ARG A 192 14.30 3.40 -10.58
C ARG A 192 14.29 2.03 -9.91
N ARG A 193 14.63 0.97 -10.66
CA ARG A 193 14.85 -0.38 -10.13
C ARG A 193 16.11 -0.48 -9.30
N ASP A 194 17.22 0.07 -9.79
CA ASP A 194 18.50 0.02 -9.10
C ASP A 194 18.51 0.87 -7.83
N SER A 195 17.75 1.97 -7.80
CA SER A 195 17.56 2.77 -6.58
C SER A 195 16.86 2.02 -5.44
N LEU A 196 16.29 0.83 -5.70
CA LEU A 196 15.68 -0.02 -4.66
C LEU A 196 16.67 -1.03 -4.06
N ASN A 197 17.85 -1.22 -4.64
CA ASN A 197 18.83 -2.20 -4.16
C ASN A 197 19.18 -1.91 -2.69
N GLY A 198 19.22 -2.96 -1.86
CA GLY A 198 19.52 -2.87 -0.43
C GLY A 198 18.38 -2.33 0.44
N THR A 199 17.27 -1.83 -0.14
CA THR A 199 16.12 -1.38 0.64
C THR A 199 15.27 -2.56 1.12
N SER A 200 14.52 -2.37 2.22
CA SER A 200 13.71 -3.42 2.85
C SER A 200 12.57 -3.90 1.97
N TRP A 201 12.11 -5.14 2.21
CA TRP A 201 10.96 -5.73 1.52
C TRP A 201 9.74 -4.80 1.54
N ASP A 202 9.36 -4.28 2.70
CA ASP A 202 8.15 -3.47 2.84
C ASP A 202 8.25 -2.16 2.07
N HIS A 203 9.44 -1.56 2.00
CA HIS A 203 9.67 -0.36 1.19
C HIS A 203 9.47 -0.64 -0.30
N GLN A 204 10.08 -1.72 -0.80
CA GLN A 204 9.93 -2.12 -2.20
C GLN A 204 8.50 -2.53 -2.52
N TYR A 205 7.83 -3.23 -1.61
CA TYR A 205 6.45 -3.66 -1.78
C TYR A 205 5.50 -2.46 -1.89
N ARG A 206 5.63 -1.48 -0.98
CA ARG A 206 4.87 -0.22 -1.06
C ARG A 206 5.13 0.52 -2.37
N ARG A 207 6.40 0.59 -2.79
CA ARG A 207 6.78 1.25 -4.05
C ARG A 207 6.17 0.55 -5.27
N GLY A 208 6.26 -0.78 -5.32
CA GLY A 208 5.66 -1.61 -6.37
C GLY A 208 4.15 -1.42 -6.43
N MET A 209 3.49 -1.42 -5.27
CA MET A 209 2.03 -1.28 -5.25
C MET A 209 1.56 0.12 -5.66
N ARG A 210 2.32 1.18 -5.34
CA ARG A 210 2.07 2.51 -5.93
C ARG A 210 2.25 2.53 -7.44
N ALA A 211 3.30 1.90 -7.96
CA ALA A 211 3.53 1.81 -9.40
C ALA A 211 2.37 1.07 -10.10
N VAL A 212 1.85 -0.01 -9.50
CA VAL A 212 0.66 -0.71 -9.98
C VAL A 212 -0.56 0.22 -10.01
N ARG A 213 -0.89 0.88 -8.89
CA ARG A 213 -2.06 1.78 -8.80
C ARG A 213 -2.01 2.90 -9.83
N ARG A 214 -0.85 3.55 -9.98
CA ARG A 214 -0.67 4.63 -10.97
C ARG A 214 -0.84 4.12 -12.40
N ALA A 215 -0.24 2.96 -12.71
CA ALA A 215 -0.32 2.38 -14.05
C ALA A 215 -1.76 2.00 -14.42
N LEU A 216 -2.51 1.42 -13.47
CA LEU A 216 -3.93 1.08 -13.64
C LEU A 216 -4.81 2.31 -13.88
N ARG A 217 -4.50 3.44 -13.24
CA ARG A 217 -5.23 4.71 -13.43
C ARG A 217 -4.93 5.42 -14.75
N GLY A 218 -4.01 4.89 -15.55
CA GLY A 218 -3.59 5.57 -16.76
C GLY A 218 -2.68 6.78 -16.53
N GLU A 219 -2.33 7.10 -15.28
CA GLU A 219 -1.39 8.17 -14.95
C GLU A 219 -0.03 7.87 -15.59
N ASP A 220 0.42 8.77 -16.46
CA ASP A 220 1.72 8.63 -17.11
C ASP A 220 2.82 8.66 -16.05
N GLN A 221 3.53 7.54 -15.93
CA GLN A 221 4.70 7.41 -15.04
C GLN A 221 5.97 7.97 -15.69
N ASP A 222 5.79 8.65 -16.81
CA ASP A 222 6.79 9.14 -17.72
C ASP A 222 6.59 10.64 -17.79
N ASP A 223 7.06 11.34 -16.75
CA ASP A 223 7.24 12.79 -16.81
C ASP A 223 8.46 13.09 -17.70
N ARG A 224 8.30 12.77 -18.98
CA ARG A 224 9.04 13.39 -20.07
C ARG A 224 8.21 14.59 -20.50
N THR A 225 8.07 15.60 -19.64
CA THR A 225 7.95 16.97 -20.16
C THR A 225 9.21 17.24 -20.97
N LYS A 226 9.15 16.92 -22.27
CA LYS A 226 9.94 17.65 -23.24
C LYS A 226 9.51 19.12 -23.08
N PRO A 227 10.42 20.07 -22.89
CA PRO A 227 10.04 21.45 -23.10
C PRO A 227 9.56 21.55 -24.55
N ASP A 228 8.33 22.03 -24.74
CA ASP A 228 7.90 22.53 -26.03
C ASP A 228 8.81 23.72 -26.35
N GLN A 229 9.61 23.54 -27.41
CA GLN A 229 10.32 24.53 -28.24
C GLN A 229 11.31 25.48 -27.55
#